data_AF-A0A968H7Z9-F1
#
_entry.id   AF-A0A968H7Z9-F1
#
_cell.length_a   1.000
_cell.length_b   1.000
_cell.length_c   1.000
_cell.angle_alpha   90.00
_cell.angle_beta   90.00
_cell.angle_gamma   90.00
#
_symmetry.space_group_name_H-M   'P 1'
#
loop_
_entity.id
_entity.type
_entity.pdbx_description
1 polymer ?
#
loop_
_entity_poly.entity_id
_entity_poly.type
_entity_poly.pdbx_seq_one_letter_code
_entity_poly.pdbx_strand_id
1 'polypeptide(L)' 'MLQWTLRKARRLVVAVIGGTVVLIGVIMIVTPGPAVVVIPLGLGILATEFVWARSLLHKVKDYLAEQAKKVKKPTEEPP' A
#
# COMPACT_ATOMS: atom_id res chain seq x y z
N MET A 1 18.18 -7.10 10.91
CA MET A 1 18.28 -6.73 9.47
C MET A 1 16.94 -6.52 8.74
N LEU A 2 15.76 -6.86 9.32
CA LEU A 2 14.46 -6.74 8.63
C LEU A 2 13.92 -5.30 8.45
N GLN A 3 14.30 -4.37 9.34
CA GLN A 3 13.77 -3.00 9.38
C GLN A 3 14.19 -2.14 8.17
N TRP A 4 15.29 -2.51 7.52
CA TRP A 4 15.85 -1.81 6.37
C TRP A 4 15.06 -2.08 5.09
N THR A 5 14.63 -3.32 4.92
CA THR A 5 13.77 -3.74 3.81
C THR A 5 12.41 -3.05 3.89
N LEU A 6 11.84 -2.88 5.09
CA LEU A 6 10.53 -2.23 5.27
C LEU A 6 10.56 -0.75 4.88
N ARG A 7 11.59 0.01 5.28
CA ARG A 7 11.71 1.43 4.90
C ARG A 7 11.99 1.60 3.41
N LYS A 8 12.88 0.77 2.84
CA LYS A 8 13.16 0.79 1.39
C LYS A 8 11.92 0.41 0.58
N ALA A 9 11.19 -0.64 0.98
CA ALA A 9 9.95 -1.05 0.33
C ALA A 9 8.89 0.05 0.39
N ARG A 10 8.67 0.67 1.57
CA ARG A 10 7.73 1.78 1.72
C ARG A 10 8.12 2.96 0.82
N ARG A 11 9.41 3.31 0.75
CA ARG A 11 9.89 4.41 -0.09
C ARG A 11 9.74 4.10 -1.58
N LEU A 12 10.04 2.87 -1.99
CA LEU A 12 9.85 2.40 -3.36
C LEU A 12 8.37 2.48 -3.74
N VAL A 13 7.48 2.11 -2.82
CA VAL A 13 6.03 2.17 -3.04
C VAL A 13 5.55 3.61 -3.18
N VAL A 14 5.93 4.48 -2.25
CA VAL A 14 5.56 5.91 -2.34
C VAL A 14 6.12 6.54 -3.61
N ALA A 15 7.31 6.12 -4.06
CA ALA A 15 7.89 6.59 -5.32
C ALA A 15 7.13 6.07 -6.54
N VAL A 16 6.70 4.81 -6.53
CA VAL A 16 5.90 4.22 -7.62
C VAL A 16 4.51 4.86 -7.68
N ILE A 17 3.83 5.02 -6.54
CA ILE A 17 2.52 5.68 -6.44
C ILE A 17 2.60 7.16 -6.83
N GLY A 18 3.57 7.89 -6.26
CA GLY A 18 3.78 9.29 -6.61
C GLY A 18 4.13 9.46 -8.08
N GLY A 19 4.96 8.56 -8.62
CA GLY A 19 5.35 8.54 -10.03
C GLY A 19 4.16 8.28 -10.95
N THR A 20 3.30 7.31 -10.64
CA THR A 20 2.11 7.00 -11.45
C THR A 20 1.09 8.14 -11.44
N VAL A 21 0.83 8.76 -10.28
CA VAL A 21 -0.08 9.91 -10.17
C VAL A 21 0.44 11.11 -10.99
N VAL A 22 1.73 11.41 -10.90
CA VAL A 22 2.35 12.48 -11.69
C VAL A 22 2.28 12.17 -13.18
N LEU A 23 2.56 10.94 -13.60
CA LEU A 23 2.49 10.53 -15.01
C LEU A 23 1.06 10.70 -15.56
N ILE A 24 0.04 10.31 -14.79
CA ILE A 24 -1.37 10.50 -15.15
C ILE A 24 -1.70 12.00 -15.28
N GLY A 25 -1.27 12.82 -14.33
CA GLY A 25 -1.45 14.27 -14.38
C GLY A 25 -0.81 14.92 -15.61
N VAL A 26 0.40 14.48 -15.98
CA VAL A 26 1.09 14.94 -17.18
C VAL A 26 0.32 14.56 -18.45
N ILE A 27 -0.18 13.33 -18.54
CA ILE A 27 -0.98 12.89 -19.70
C ILE A 27 -2.27 13.71 -19.83
N MET A 28 -2.94 14.02 -18.72
CA MET A 28 -4.16 14.84 -18.70
C MET A 28 -3.93 16.28 -19.17
N ILE A 29 -2.75 16.85 -18.92
CA ILE A 29 -2.39 18.21 -19.37
C ILE A 29 -2.10 18.23 -20.87
N VAL A 30 -1.42 17.21 -21.40
CA VAL A 30 -0.91 17.22 -22.78
C VAL A 30 -1.99 16.94 -23.81
N THR A 31 -3.11 16.30 -23.44
CA THR A 31 -4.02 15.76 -24.44
C THR A 31 -5.50 16.07 -24.15
N PRO A 32 -6.08 17.09 -24.78
CA PRO A 32 -7.52 17.21 -24.87
C PRO A 32 -8.00 16.18 -25.91
N GLY A 33 -8.31 14.94 -25.50
CA GLY A 33 -8.73 13.89 -26.45
C GLY A 33 -8.66 12.39 -26.08
N PRO A 34 -7.88 11.88 -25.10
CA PRO A 34 -7.65 10.43 -24.96
C PRO A 34 -8.16 9.84 -23.64
N ALA A 35 -9.34 10.27 -23.18
CA ALA A 35 -9.95 9.73 -21.95
C ALA A 35 -10.05 8.20 -21.96
N VAL A 36 -10.29 7.60 -23.14
CA VAL A 36 -10.36 6.14 -23.35
C VAL A 36 -9.05 5.39 -23.10
N VAL A 37 -7.89 6.04 -23.21
CA VAL A 37 -6.59 5.43 -22.88
C VAL A 37 -6.25 5.68 -21.42
N VAL A 38 -6.51 6.88 -20.92
CA VAL A 38 -6.19 7.28 -19.54
C VAL A 38 -7.00 6.50 -18.50
N ILE A 39 -8.28 6.20 -18.76
CA ILE A 39 -9.15 5.45 -17.85
C ILE A 39 -8.62 4.02 -17.58
N PRO A 40 -8.41 3.14 -18.58
CA PRO A 40 -7.88 1.80 -18.33
C PRO A 40 -6.46 1.83 -17.75
N LEU A 41 -5.64 2.82 -18.11
CA LEU A 41 -4.28 2.99 -17.56
C LEU A 41 -4.31 3.39 -16.08
N GLY A 42 -5.16 4.36 -15.73
CA GLY A 42 -5.42 4.74 -14.34
C GLY A 42 -6.04 3.60 -13.52
N LEU A 43 -6.98 2.84 -14.09
CA LEU A 43 -7.57 1.67 -13.45
C LEU A 43 -6.55 0.54 -13.23
N GLY A 44 -5.63 0.31 -14.16
CA GLY A 44 -4.56 -0.68 -14.02
C GLY A 44 -3.57 -0.31 -12.90
N ILE A 45 -3.28 0.98 -12.75
CA ILE A 45 -2.46 1.51 -11.65
C ILE A 45 -3.22 1.34 -10.32
N LEU A 46 -4.48 1.79 -10.24
CA LEU A 46 -5.31 1.61 -9.05
C LEU A 46 -5.40 0.12 -8.66
N ALA A 47 -5.59 -0.78 -9.62
CA ALA A 47 -5.65 -2.22 -9.36
C ALA A 47 -4.33 -2.75 -8.75
N THR A 48 -3.19 -2.31 -9.25
CA THR A 48 -1.87 -2.66 -8.72
C THR A 48 -1.70 -2.15 -7.28
N GLU A 49 -2.13 -0.92 -7.02
CA GLU A 49 -2.11 -0.34 -5.67
C GLU A 49 -3.06 -1.07 -4.70
N PHE A 50 -4.24 -1.49 -5.15
CA PHE A 50 -5.22 -2.24 -4.34
C PHE A 50 -4.70 -3.62 -3.91
N VAL A 51 -4.04 -4.34 -4.82
CA VAL A 51 -3.40 -5.64 -4.50
C VAL A 51 -2.34 -5.45 -3.42
N TRP A 52 -1.58 -4.35 -3.50
CA TRP A 52 -0.55 -4.04 -2.52
C TRP A 52 -1.13 -3.57 -1.17
N ALA A 53 -2.18 -2.75 -1.19
CA ALA A 53 -2.92 -2.32 0.01
C ALA A 53 -3.50 -3.52 0.77
N ARG A 54 -4.01 -4.52 0.06
CA ARG A 54 -4.51 -5.76 0.65
C ARG A 54 -3.42 -6.57 1.35
N SER A 55 -2.23 -6.63 0.76
CA SER A 55 -1.06 -7.28 1.37
C SER A 55 -0.61 -6.56 2.65
N LEU A 56 -0.62 -5.22 2.64
CA LEU A 56 -0.36 -4.40 3.82
C LEU A 56 -1.37 -4.64 4.95
N LEU A 57 -2.66 -4.63 4.62
CA LEU A 57 -3.74 -4.90 5.56
C LEU A 57 -3.59 -6.26 6.22
N HIS A 58 -3.20 -7.29 5.46
CA HIS A 58 -2.93 -8.60 6.04
C HIS A 58 -1.80 -8.56 7.05
N LYS A 59 -0.66 -7.94 6.69
CA LYS A 59 0.46 -7.78 7.62
C LYS A 59 0.03 -7.05 8.89
N VAL A 60 -0.69 -5.94 8.76
CA VAL A 60 -1.18 -5.17 9.92
C VAL A 60 -2.09 -6.02 10.79
N LYS A 61 -3.01 -6.78 10.18
CA LYS A 61 -3.93 -7.66 10.91
C LYS A 61 -3.18 -8.74 11.68
N ASP A 62 -2.15 -9.34 11.09
CA ASP A 62 -1.31 -10.34 11.74
C ASP A 62 -0.54 -9.73 12.92
N TYR A 63 0.07 -8.55 12.72
CA TYR A 63 0.73 -7.81 13.80
C TYR A 63 -0.23 -7.48 14.95
N LEU A 64 -1.45 -7.02 14.65
CA LEU A 64 -2.46 -6.72 15.66
C LEU A 64 -2.95 -7.98 16.39
N ALA A 65 -3.13 -9.09 15.69
CA ALA A 65 -3.55 -10.36 16.29
C ALA A 65 -2.49 -10.92 17.25
N GLU A 66 -1.22 -10.76 16.91
CA GLU A 66 -0.10 -11.19 17.74
C GLU A 66 0.06 -10.32 18.98
N GLN A 67 -0.16 -9.01 18.85
CA GLN A 67 -0.23 -8.07 19.98
C GLN A 67 -1.44 -8.35 20.88
N ALA A 68 -2.61 -8.61 20.31
CA ALA A 68 -3.81 -8.97 21.08
C ALA A 68 -3.61 -10.26 21.88
N LYS A 69 -2.91 -11.26 21.32
CA LYS A 69 -2.51 -12.47 22.05
C LYS A 69 -1.53 -12.18 23.19
N LYS A 70 -0.58 -11.26 23.00
CA LYS A 70 0.37 -10.87 24.06
C LYS A 70 -0.29 -10.07 25.18
N VAL A 71 -1.32 -9.28 24.88
CA VAL A 71 -2.10 -8.52 25.88
C VAL A 71 -3.10 -9.39 26.64
N LYS A 72 -3.55 -10.52 26.07
CA LYS A 72 -4.44 -11.46 26.77
C LYS A 72 -3.72 -12.37 27.76
N LYS A 73 -2.43 -12.65 27.53
CA LYS A 73 -1.58 -13.51 28.36
C LYS A 73 -1.05 -12.94 29.71
N PRO A 74 -1.00 -11.62 30.00
CA PRO A 74 -0.42 -11.11 31.24
C PRO A 74 -1.40 -11.02 32.43
N THR A 75 -2.69 -11.35 32.27
CA THR A 75 -3.70 -11.19 33.33
C THR A 75 -4.16 -12.53 33.94
N GLU A 76 -3.54 -13.64 33.58
CA GLU A 76 -3.80 -14.98 34.16
C GLU A 76 -2.66 -15.42 35.10
N GLU A 77 -2.16 -14.53 35.96
CA GLU A 77 -1.42 -14.94 37.17
C GLU A 77 -2.39 -14.97 38.36
N PRO A 78 -2.80 -16.18 38.82
CA PRO A 78 -3.52 -16.32 40.08
C PRO A 78 -2.53 -16.29 41.27
N PRO A 79 -2.82 -15.56 42.36
CA PRO A 79 -2.20 -15.81 43.66
C PRO A 79 -2.70 -17.10 44.31
#